data_AF-A0A529AAX5-F1
#
_entry.id   AF-A0A529AAX5-F1
#
_cell.length_a   1.000
_cell.length_b   1.000
_cell.length_c   1.000
_cell.angle_alpha   90.00
_cell.angle_beta   90.00
_cell.angle_gamma   90.00
#
_symmetry.space_group_name_H-M   'P 1'
#
loop_
_entity.id
_entity.type
_entity.pdbx_description
1 polymer ?
#
loop_
_entity_poly.entity_id
_entity_poly.type
_entity_poly.pdbx_seq_one_letter_code
_entity_poly.pdbx_strand_id
1 'polypeptide(L)'
;MRFDNDHAPFRRDDALSEWRTASALAELLSFEPSSLDAKPKAAGSGRTAEALSRFAAAIRTRMAGPGGYYNLGNALGLVMGVTIQLTAPQRSGMRGAALFDYFAGSSSAVALTLATLVFFCSGEVYHRAWAGRDVPDPALNRLADLLSGIGAIGLGTALFLFGQPVLAATAGLLHALGKFGSAAYRPGACVPGWPVGWPDPFRSAVLASRLPAMLAAALSMGAALREVWLGGSPALVAAPLTLLACYLLWARADLLLFADSASESAPALPDTARPGDA
;
A
#
# COMPACT_ATOMS: atom_id res chain seq x y z
N MET A 1 23.50 -50.88 -0.37
CA MET A 1 22.52 -49.82 -0.12
C MET A 1 22.50 -48.91 -1.34
N ARG A 2 21.40 -48.91 -2.08
CA ARG A 2 21.19 -48.16 -3.33
C ARG A 2 20.22 -47.05 -2.96
N PHE A 3 20.61 -45.79 -3.16
CA PHE A 3 19.71 -44.65 -2.98
C PHE A 3 18.91 -44.49 -4.28
N ASP A 4 17.60 -44.71 -4.22
CA ASP A 4 16.68 -44.31 -5.27
C ASP A 4 16.51 -42.79 -5.21
N ASN A 5 16.78 -42.16 -6.35
CA ASN A 5 16.71 -40.73 -6.56
C ASN A 5 15.58 -40.48 -7.58
N ASP A 6 14.34 -40.52 -7.10
CA ASP A 6 13.16 -40.18 -7.90
C ASP A 6 13.04 -38.66 -8.02
N HIS A 7 13.75 -38.11 -9.00
CA HIS A 7 13.45 -36.78 -9.54
C HIS A 7 12.12 -36.83 -10.28
N ALA A 8 11.05 -36.41 -9.60
CA ALA A 8 9.79 -36.10 -10.26
C ALA A 8 10.02 -35.02 -11.34
N PRO A 9 9.58 -35.22 -12.59
CA PRO A 9 9.72 -34.23 -13.64
C PRO A 9 8.77 -33.06 -13.34
N PHE A 10 9.35 -31.86 -13.25
CA PHE A 10 8.64 -30.59 -13.22
C PHE A 10 7.64 -30.56 -14.39
N ARG A 11 6.35 -30.68 -14.09
CA ARG A 11 5.30 -30.90 -15.09
C ARG A 11 5.09 -29.59 -15.85
N ARG A 12 5.32 -29.63 -17.17
CA ARG A 12 5.22 -28.50 -18.11
C ARG A 12 3.90 -27.72 -18.00
N ASP A 13 2.84 -28.38 -17.54
CA ASP A 13 1.50 -27.81 -17.39
C ASP A 13 1.42 -26.81 -16.22
N ASP A 14 2.23 -26.99 -15.17
CA ASP A 14 2.24 -26.11 -13.99
C ASP A 14 2.88 -24.76 -14.36
N ALA A 15 4.01 -24.78 -15.08
CA ALA A 15 4.69 -23.58 -15.56
C ALA A 15 3.83 -22.76 -16.55
N LEU A 16 2.99 -23.42 -17.37
CA LEU A 16 2.07 -22.75 -18.28
C LEU A 16 0.88 -22.11 -17.55
N SER A 17 0.43 -22.72 -16.46
CA SER A 17 -0.62 -22.14 -15.60
C SER A 17 -0.13 -20.93 -14.80
N GLU A 18 1.11 -20.99 -14.29
CA GLU A 18 1.77 -19.87 -13.63
C GLU A 18 2.01 -18.70 -14.60
N TRP A 19 2.46 -19.00 -15.83
CA TRP A 19 2.67 -17.99 -16.87
C TRP A 19 1.37 -17.29 -17.29
N ARG A 20 0.25 -18.03 -17.41
CA ARG A 20 -1.07 -17.45 -17.70
C ARG A 20 -1.60 -16.58 -16.56
N THR A 21 -1.30 -16.93 -15.31
CA THR A 21 -1.68 -16.15 -14.13
C THR A 21 -0.86 -14.85 -14.05
N ALA A 22 0.43 -14.94 -14.35
CA ALA A 22 1.32 -13.77 -14.45
C ALA A 22 0.97 -12.87 -15.63
N SER A 23 0.57 -13.42 -16.78
CA SER A 23 0.14 -12.62 -17.93
C SER A 23 -1.21 -11.94 -17.70
N ALA A 24 -2.16 -12.61 -17.02
CA ALA A 24 -3.41 -12.00 -16.60
C ALA A 24 -3.20 -10.87 -15.59
N LEU A 25 -2.25 -11.05 -14.66
CA LEU A 25 -1.79 -9.98 -13.77
C LEU A 25 -1.11 -8.84 -14.55
N ALA A 26 -0.29 -9.15 -15.56
CA ALA A 26 0.38 -8.14 -16.38
C ALA A 26 -0.60 -7.34 -17.26
N GLU A 27 -1.61 -7.99 -17.83
CA GLU A 27 -2.69 -7.30 -18.56
C GLU A 27 -3.55 -6.44 -17.61
N LEU A 28 -3.85 -6.94 -16.41
CA LEU A 28 -4.62 -6.20 -15.41
C LEU A 28 -3.83 -5.01 -14.82
N LEU A 29 -2.50 -5.15 -14.77
CA LEU A 29 -1.53 -4.11 -14.39
C LEU A 29 -1.01 -3.29 -15.58
N SER A 30 -1.52 -3.50 -16.79
CA SER A 30 -1.13 -2.69 -17.94
C SER A 30 -1.67 -1.27 -17.75
N PHE A 31 -0.75 -0.36 -17.46
CA PHE A 31 -1.01 1.07 -17.35
C PHE A 31 -0.99 1.68 -18.75
N GLU A 32 -2.17 1.99 -19.30
CA GLU A 32 -2.27 2.87 -20.48
C GLU A 32 -1.69 4.25 -20.11
N PRO A 33 -0.64 4.72 -20.81
CA PRO A 33 -0.04 6.02 -20.55
C PRO A 33 -0.91 7.13 -21.17
N SER A 34 -1.85 7.66 -20.40
CA SER A 34 -2.65 8.83 -20.82
C SER A 34 -1.82 10.12 -20.76
N SER A 35 -1.32 10.52 -21.93
CA SER A 35 -0.99 11.89 -22.39
C SER A 35 -0.14 12.79 -21.47
N LEU A 36 1.18 12.75 -21.67
CA LEU A 36 2.10 13.83 -21.30
C LEU A 36 3.00 14.19 -22.49
N ASP A 37 2.40 14.73 -23.55
CA ASP A 37 3.11 15.42 -24.62
C ASP A 37 2.63 16.88 -24.69
N ALA A 38 3.25 17.74 -23.89
CA ALA A 38 3.10 19.18 -24.04
C ALA A 38 4.37 19.91 -23.60
N LYS A 39 5.16 20.33 -24.60
CA LYS A 39 6.33 21.20 -24.46
C LYS A 39 5.91 22.53 -23.79
N PRO A 40 6.59 23.02 -22.73
CA PRO A 40 6.19 24.25 -22.06
C PRO A 40 6.64 25.47 -22.88
N LYS A 41 5.66 26.22 -23.42
CA LYS A 41 5.85 27.58 -23.95
C LYS A 41 5.56 28.58 -22.83
N ALA A 42 6.47 29.53 -22.61
CA ALA A 42 6.50 30.45 -21.46
C ALA A 42 5.11 31.02 -21.08
N ALA A 43 4.75 30.87 -19.81
CA ALA A 43 3.41 31.16 -19.28
C ALA A 43 3.35 32.52 -18.55
N GLY A 44 2.35 33.33 -18.88
CA GLY A 44 1.96 34.51 -18.09
C GLY A 44 1.17 34.13 -16.83
N SER A 45 1.04 35.08 -15.89
CA SER A 45 0.48 34.92 -14.54
C SER A 45 -0.92 34.27 -14.46
N GLY A 46 -1.77 34.43 -15.49
CA GLY A 46 -3.07 33.74 -15.55
C GLY A 46 -3.00 32.22 -15.80
N ARG A 47 -1.97 31.76 -16.52
CA ARG A 47 -1.75 30.33 -16.83
C ARG A 47 -1.18 29.55 -15.66
N THR A 48 -0.41 30.19 -14.77
CA THR A 48 0.14 29.53 -13.58
C THR A 48 -0.95 29.24 -12.55
N ALA A 49 -1.90 30.16 -12.35
CA ALA A 49 -3.06 29.94 -11.49
C ALA A 49 -3.95 28.80 -12.01
N GLU A 50 -4.17 28.72 -13.33
CA GLU A 50 -4.94 27.65 -13.97
C GLU A 50 -4.20 26.30 -13.93
N ALA A 51 -2.88 26.29 -14.09
CA ALA A 51 -2.07 25.08 -13.95
C ALA A 51 -2.10 24.56 -12.51
N LEU A 52 -2.00 25.45 -11.51
CA LEU A 52 -2.12 25.10 -10.10
C LEU A 52 -3.51 24.57 -9.75
N SER A 53 -4.58 25.16 -10.29
CA SER A 53 -5.94 24.69 -10.03
C SER A 53 -6.19 23.31 -10.65
N ARG A 54 -5.71 23.07 -11.88
CA ARG A 54 -5.75 21.75 -12.55
C ARG A 54 -4.93 20.73 -11.79
N PHE A 55 -3.72 21.09 -11.34
CA PHE A 55 -2.88 20.22 -10.53
C PHE A 55 -3.55 19.87 -9.20
N ALA A 56 -4.09 20.87 -8.49
CA ALA A 56 -4.82 20.64 -7.25
C ALA A 56 -6.09 19.79 -7.46
N ALA A 57 -6.78 19.94 -8.58
CA ALA A 57 -7.90 19.08 -8.96
C ALA A 57 -7.43 17.64 -9.26
N ALA A 58 -6.32 17.45 -9.97
CA ALA A 58 -5.73 16.14 -10.23
C ALA A 58 -5.28 15.43 -8.95
N ILE A 59 -4.68 16.17 -8.00
CA ILE A 59 -4.33 15.62 -6.68
C ILE A 59 -5.59 15.25 -5.90
N ARG A 60 -6.59 16.14 -5.84
CA ARG A 60 -7.85 15.84 -5.14
C ARG A 60 -8.56 14.60 -5.69
N THR A 61 -8.65 14.48 -7.01
CA THR A 61 -9.24 13.30 -7.67
C THR A 61 -8.42 12.05 -7.39
N ARG A 62 -7.09 12.14 -7.37
CA ARG A 62 -6.24 10.99 -7.00
C ARG A 62 -6.41 10.56 -5.55
N MET A 63 -6.67 11.51 -4.66
CA MET A 63 -6.94 11.30 -3.23
C MET A 63 -8.41 10.95 -2.92
N ALA A 64 -9.28 10.86 -3.94
CA ALA A 64 -10.65 10.39 -3.78
C ALA A 64 -10.65 8.86 -3.60
N GLY A 65 -10.45 8.43 -2.37
CA GLY A 65 -10.46 7.02 -1.97
C GLY A 65 -9.14 6.53 -1.37
N PRO A 66 -9.13 5.30 -0.84
CA PRO A 66 -7.99 4.73 -0.11
C PRO A 66 -6.74 4.58 -0.97
N GLY A 67 -6.90 4.32 -2.27
CA GLY A 67 -5.79 4.12 -3.20
C GLY A 67 -4.82 5.30 -3.31
N GLY A 68 -5.34 6.54 -3.26
CA GLY A 68 -4.50 7.74 -3.28
C GLY A 68 -3.62 7.87 -2.04
N TYR A 69 -4.20 7.64 -0.86
CA TYR A 69 -3.48 7.65 0.41
C TYR A 69 -2.43 6.53 0.48
N TYR A 70 -2.76 5.32 0.04
CA TYR A 70 -1.79 4.22 -0.02
C TYR A 70 -0.58 4.57 -0.89
N ASN A 71 -0.83 5.00 -2.13
CA ASN A 71 0.24 5.31 -3.08
C ASN A 71 1.06 6.54 -2.67
N LEU A 72 0.44 7.54 -2.04
CA LEU A 72 1.18 8.69 -1.52
C LEU A 72 2.13 8.27 -0.39
N GLY A 73 1.69 7.41 0.53
CA GLY A 73 2.56 6.86 1.58
C GLY A 73 3.70 6.02 1.01
N ASN A 74 3.43 5.18 0.01
CA ASN A 74 4.46 4.38 -0.67
C ASN A 74 5.49 5.26 -1.38
N ALA A 75 5.03 6.28 -2.11
CA ALA A 75 5.88 7.23 -2.82
C ALA A 75 6.77 8.02 -1.85
N LEU A 76 6.19 8.50 -0.74
CA LEU A 76 6.93 9.22 0.28
C LEU A 76 8.03 8.35 0.89
N GLY A 77 7.72 7.09 1.24
CA GLY A 77 8.70 6.13 1.76
C GLY A 77 9.83 5.83 0.77
N LEU A 78 9.49 5.60 -0.50
CA LEU A 78 10.46 5.35 -1.56
C LEU A 78 11.40 6.53 -1.79
N VAL A 79 10.84 7.75 -1.93
CA VAL A 79 11.62 8.98 -2.14
C VAL A 79 12.58 9.22 -0.98
N MET A 80 12.12 9.03 0.26
CA MET A 80 12.99 9.18 1.41
C MET A 80 14.09 8.11 1.45
N GLY A 81 13.78 6.85 1.17
CA GLY A 81 14.78 5.78 1.12
C GLY A 81 15.87 6.04 0.08
N VAL A 82 15.47 6.43 -1.13
CA VAL A 82 16.40 6.83 -2.20
C VAL A 82 17.24 8.04 -1.78
N THR A 83 16.62 9.04 -1.15
CA THR A 83 17.33 10.24 -0.70
C THR A 83 18.39 9.91 0.34
N ILE A 84 18.07 9.08 1.34
CA ILE A 84 19.05 8.62 2.34
C ILE A 84 20.21 7.90 1.67
N GLN A 85 19.92 7.04 0.70
CA GLN A 85 20.97 6.30 0.01
C GLN A 85 21.88 7.21 -0.81
N LEU A 86 21.32 8.23 -1.48
CA LEU A 86 22.07 9.17 -2.30
C LEU A 86 22.89 10.18 -1.48
N THR A 87 22.51 10.47 -0.24
CA THR A 87 23.25 11.38 0.65
C THR A 87 24.27 10.64 1.53
N ALA A 88 24.17 9.31 1.65
CA ALA A 88 25.15 8.51 2.37
C ALA A 88 26.53 8.61 1.70
N PRO A 89 27.63 8.72 2.48
CA PRO A 89 28.99 8.71 1.95
C PRO A 89 29.26 7.45 1.11
N GLN A 90 29.47 7.61 -0.19
CA GLN A 90 29.61 6.49 -1.12
C GLN A 90 31.05 5.99 -1.17
N ARG A 91 31.23 4.67 -1.09
CA ARG A 91 32.55 4.01 -1.15
C ARG A 91 33.17 3.99 -2.55
N SER A 92 32.35 4.06 -3.60
CA SER A 92 32.77 3.88 -5.01
C SER A 92 32.49 5.08 -5.93
N GLY A 93 31.96 6.19 -5.42
CA GLY A 93 31.69 7.41 -6.20
C GLY A 93 30.59 7.31 -7.27
N MET A 94 30.05 6.11 -7.53
CA MET A 94 29.12 5.87 -8.64
C MET A 94 27.67 5.80 -8.13
N ARG A 95 26.87 6.82 -8.45
CA ARG A 95 25.45 6.92 -8.04
C ARG A 95 24.59 5.73 -8.47
N GLY A 96 24.92 5.09 -9.60
CA GLY A 96 24.23 3.90 -10.07
C GLY A 96 24.41 2.68 -9.17
N ALA A 97 25.60 2.52 -8.58
CA ALA A 97 25.86 1.44 -7.62
C ALA A 97 25.04 1.63 -6.33
N ALA A 98 24.94 2.88 -5.84
CA ALA A 98 24.13 3.21 -4.68
C ALA A 98 22.64 2.86 -4.88
N LEU A 99 22.10 3.14 -6.07
CA LEU A 99 20.72 2.78 -6.41
C LEU A 99 20.53 1.28 -6.55
N PHE A 100 21.48 0.58 -7.18
CA PHE A 100 21.45 -0.87 -7.25
C PHE A 100 21.45 -1.49 -5.85
N ASP A 101 22.32 -1.01 -4.95
CA ASP A 101 22.39 -1.49 -3.58
C ASP A 101 21.09 -1.26 -2.81
N TYR A 102 20.44 -0.11 -3.03
CA TYR A 102 19.14 0.20 -2.42
C TYR A 102 18.03 -0.77 -2.84
N PHE A 103 17.94 -1.11 -4.13
CA PHE A 103 16.86 -1.93 -4.66
C PHE A 103 17.15 -3.44 -4.61
N ALA A 104 18.41 -3.83 -4.77
CA ALA A 104 18.81 -5.21 -5.03
C ALA A 104 20.11 -5.63 -4.34
N GLY A 105 20.72 -4.79 -3.50
CA GLY A 105 22.00 -5.08 -2.84
C GLY A 105 21.94 -6.24 -1.83
N SER A 106 20.74 -6.64 -1.42
CA SER A 106 20.53 -7.76 -0.51
C SER A 106 19.17 -8.43 -0.75
N SER A 107 18.98 -9.65 -0.23
CA SER A 107 17.69 -10.33 -0.29
C SER A 107 16.57 -9.55 0.42
N SER A 108 16.89 -8.81 1.49
CA SER A 108 15.92 -7.95 2.18
C SER A 108 15.55 -6.72 1.35
N ALA A 109 16.51 -6.13 0.64
CA ALA A 109 16.26 -5.02 -0.28
C ALA A 109 15.39 -5.44 -1.46
N VAL A 110 15.66 -6.61 -2.05
CA VAL A 110 14.81 -7.18 -3.12
C VAL A 110 13.40 -7.44 -2.60
N ALA A 111 13.25 -8.10 -1.45
CA ALA A 111 11.94 -8.38 -0.86
C ALA A 111 11.15 -7.09 -0.58
N LEU A 112 11.82 -6.05 -0.04
CA LEU A 112 11.20 -4.75 0.21
C LEU A 112 10.80 -4.06 -1.09
N THR A 113 11.66 -4.08 -2.12
CA THR A 113 11.37 -3.48 -3.43
C THR A 113 10.17 -4.13 -4.09
N LEU A 114 10.11 -5.47 -4.10
CA LEU A 114 8.97 -6.22 -4.63
C LEU A 114 7.70 -5.91 -3.82
N ALA A 115 7.79 -5.86 -2.49
CA ALA A 115 6.66 -5.47 -1.65
C ALA A 115 6.15 -4.08 -1.99
N THR A 116 7.04 -3.09 -2.14
CA THR A 116 6.70 -1.72 -2.54
C THR A 116 6.02 -1.67 -3.89
N LEU A 117 6.50 -2.41 -4.90
CA LEU A 117 5.86 -2.49 -6.22
C LEU A 117 4.45 -3.07 -6.13
N VAL A 118 4.28 -4.16 -5.37
CA VAL A 118 2.97 -4.78 -5.15
C VAL A 118 2.02 -3.82 -4.43
N PHE A 119 2.51 -3.05 -3.45
CA PHE A 119 1.69 -2.04 -2.77
C PHE A 119 1.27 -0.89 -3.69
N PHE A 120 2.14 -0.46 -4.62
CA PHE A 120 1.75 0.52 -5.63
C PHE A 120 0.65 -0.01 -6.55
N CYS A 121 0.79 -1.26 -6.98
CA CYS A 121 -0.21 -1.94 -7.81
C CYS A 121 -1.55 -2.06 -7.06
N SER A 122 -1.52 -2.53 -5.82
CA SER A 122 -2.71 -2.62 -4.96
C SER A 122 -3.38 -1.25 -4.76
N GLY A 123 -2.60 -0.20 -4.47
CA GLY A 123 -3.13 1.16 -4.32
C GLY A 123 -3.76 1.71 -5.60
N GLU A 124 -3.25 1.33 -6.77
CA GLU A 124 -3.92 1.64 -8.03
C GLU A 124 -5.24 0.90 -8.19
N VAL A 125 -5.29 -0.39 -7.88
CA VAL A 125 -6.55 -1.17 -7.94
C VAL A 125 -7.59 -0.57 -6.99
N TYR A 126 -7.20 -0.16 -5.78
CA TYR A 126 -8.08 0.59 -4.88
C TYR A 126 -8.55 1.92 -5.47
N HIS A 127 -7.66 2.67 -6.13
CA HIS A 127 -8.05 3.93 -6.76
C HIS A 127 -9.12 3.69 -7.83
N ARG A 128 -8.93 2.68 -8.69
CA ARG A 128 -9.90 2.30 -9.72
C ARG A 128 -11.22 1.81 -9.12
N ALA A 129 -11.18 1.08 -8.00
CA ALA A 129 -12.37 0.63 -7.30
C ALA A 129 -13.24 1.81 -6.81
N TRP A 130 -12.62 2.94 -6.48
CA TRP A 130 -13.27 4.13 -5.92
C TRP A 130 -13.42 5.29 -6.94
N ALA A 131 -12.98 5.11 -8.18
CA ALA A 131 -12.94 6.18 -9.17
C ALA A 131 -14.35 6.55 -9.65
N GLY A 132 -14.84 7.72 -9.21
CA GLY A 132 -16.07 8.34 -9.74
C GLY A 132 -17.36 7.62 -9.36
N ARG A 133 -17.36 6.83 -8.29
CA ARG A 133 -18.53 6.07 -7.82
C ARG A 133 -18.91 6.48 -6.39
N ASP A 134 -20.21 6.51 -6.11
CA ASP A 134 -20.74 6.69 -4.76
C ASP A 134 -20.54 5.43 -3.89
N VAL A 135 -20.55 4.26 -4.53
CA VAL A 135 -20.26 2.95 -3.91
C VAL A 135 -19.09 2.30 -4.66
N PRO A 136 -18.02 1.89 -3.96
CA PRO A 136 -16.84 1.32 -4.60
C PRO A 136 -17.11 -0.07 -5.19
N ASP A 137 -16.35 -0.44 -6.22
CA ASP A 137 -16.45 -1.75 -6.85
C ASP A 137 -15.96 -2.87 -5.89
N PRO A 138 -16.84 -3.80 -5.45
CA PRO A 138 -16.46 -4.81 -4.47
C PRO A 138 -15.45 -5.82 -5.00
N ALA A 139 -15.44 -6.12 -6.31
CA ALA A 139 -14.51 -7.08 -6.89
C ALA A 139 -13.10 -6.49 -6.95
N LEU A 140 -12.98 -5.23 -7.37
CA LEU A 140 -11.69 -4.53 -7.37
C LEU A 140 -11.18 -4.29 -5.95
N ASN A 141 -12.03 -3.96 -4.98
CA ASN A 141 -11.63 -3.84 -3.58
C ASN A 141 -11.03 -5.16 -3.04
N ARG A 142 -11.66 -6.31 -3.32
CA ARG A 142 -11.12 -7.63 -2.90
C ARG A 142 -9.81 -7.97 -3.59
N LEU A 143 -9.67 -7.64 -4.88
CA LEU A 143 -8.41 -7.82 -5.60
C LEU A 143 -7.31 -6.93 -5.01
N ALA A 144 -7.62 -5.68 -4.69
CA ALA A 144 -6.69 -4.77 -4.03
C ALA A 144 -6.29 -5.28 -2.64
N ASP A 145 -7.24 -5.79 -1.85
CA ASP A 145 -7.00 -6.46 -0.57
C ASP A 145 -6.06 -7.67 -0.77
N LEU A 146 -6.31 -8.55 -1.75
CA LEU A 146 -5.45 -9.70 -2.05
C LEU A 146 -4.01 -9.29 -2.39
N LEU A 147 -3.84 -8.33 -3.32
CA LEU A 147 -2.53 -7.81 -3.70
C LEU A 147 -1.81 -7.18 -2.50
N SER A 148 -2.52 -6.41 -1.68
CA SER A 148 -1.98 -5.82 -0.46
C SER A 148 -1.50 -6.90 0.52
N GLY A 149 -2.22 -8.03 0.62
CA GLY A 149 -1.80 -9.17 1.43
C GLY A 149 -0.49 -9.79 0.95
N ILE A 150 -0.33 -9.97 -0.36
CA ILE A 150 0.93 -10.44 -0.96
C ILE A 150 2.07 -9.46 -0.68
N GLY A 151 1.83 -8.16 -0.86
CA GLY A 151 2.80 -7.12 -0.53
C GLY A 151 3.23 -7.16 0.94
N ALA A 152 2.30 -7.44 1.85
CA ALA A 152 2.57 -7.58 3.28
C ALA A 152 3.39 -8.82 3.63
N ILE A 153 3.24 -9.94 2.92
CA ILE A 153 4.15 -11.08 3.05
C ILE A 153 5.58 -10.63 2.69
N GLY A 154 5.75 -9.97 1.53
CA GLY A 154 7.06 -9.46 1.10
C GLY A 154 7.68 -8.49 2.10
N LEU A 155 6.87 -7.57 2.64
CA LEU A 155 7.29 -6.66 3.71
C LEU A 155 7.70 -7.41 4.98
N GLY A 156 6.92 -8.42 5.40
CA GLY A 156 7.24 -9.28 6.53
C GLY A 156 8.57 -10.01 6.35
N THR A 157 8.80 -10.58 5.17
CA THR A 157 10.08 -11.21 4.81
C THR A 157 11.23 -10.22 4.89
N ALA A 158 11.08 -9.02 4.32
CA ALA A 158 12.11 -7.99 4.39
C ALA A 158 12.45 -7.61 5.84
N LEU A 159 11.43 -7.34 6.67
CA LEU A 159 11.58 -7.00 8.08
C LEU A 159 12.22 -8.13 8.89
N PHE A 160 11.84 -9.38 8.62
CA PHE A 160 12.46 -10.53 9.26
C PHE A 160 13.95 -10.64 8.92
N LEU A 161 14.31 -10.46 7.65
CA LEU A 161 15.70 -10.44 7.18
C LEU A 161 16.50 -9.24 7.73
N PHE A 162 15.83 -8.13 8.04
CA PHE A 162 16.42 -7.00 8.77
C PHE A 162 16.54 -7.22 10.28
N GLY A 163 16.20 -8.41 10.80
CA GLY A 163 16.27 -8.73 12.22
C GLY A 163 15.19 -8.06 13.06
N GLN A 164 14.04 -7.73 12.46
CA GLN A 164 12.90 -7.07 13.11
C GLN A 164 11.70 -8.01 13.23
N PRO A 165 11.76 -9.08 14.05
CA PRO A 165 10.74 -10.13 14.08
C PRO A 165 9.37 -9.64 14.56
N VAL A 166 9.33 -8.68 15.50
CA VAL A 166 8.06 -8.10 16.00
C VAL A 166 7.36 -7.31 14.90
N LEU A 167 8.11 -6.53 14.11
CA LEU A 167 7.55 -5.80 12.97
C LEU A 167 7.18 -6.74 11.82
N ALA A 168 7.97 -7.80 11.58
CA ALA A 168 7.62 -8.83 10.61
C ALA A 168 6.30 -9.54 10.96
N ALA A 169 6.11 -9.88 12.24
CA ALA A 169 4.88 -10.50 12.72
C ALA A 169 3.67 -9.55 12.64
N THR A 170 3.86 -8.28 12.96
CA THR A 170 2.76 -7.29 12.98
C THR A 170 2.53 -6.66 11.61
N ALA A 171 3.44 -5.82 11.13
CA ALA A 171 3.32 -5.13 9.85
C ALA A 171 3.33 -6.06 8.62
N GLY A 172 3.89 -7.27 8.76
CA GLY A 172 3.85 -8.31 7.71
C GLY A 172 2.71 -9.29 7.90
N LEU A 173 2.86 -10.25 8.82
CA LEU A 173 1.95 -11.39 8.96
C LEU A 173 0.52 -10.98 9.38
N LEU A 174 0.36 -10.21 10.46
CA LEU A 174 -0.96 -9.76 10.91
C LEU A 174 -1.66 -8.90 9.84
N HIS A 175 -0.90 -8.04 9.16
CA HIS A 175 -1.41 -7.25 8.05
C HIS A 175 -1.89 -8.14 6.89
N ALA A 176 -1.09 -9.12 6.49
CA ALA A 176 -1.43 -10.07 5.43
C ALA A 176 -2.69 -10.87 5.79
N LEU A 177 -2.79 -11.36 7.02
CA LEU A 177 -3.98 -12.07 7.51
C LEU A 177 -5.24 -11.19 7.42
N GLY A 178 -5.16 -9.93 7.84
CA GLY A 178 -6.28 -9.00 7.72
C GLY A 178 -6.65 -8.69 6.27
N LYS A 179 -5.67 -8.54 5.38
CA LYS A 179 -5.93 -8.29 3.96
C LYS A 179 -6.50 -9.50 3.23
N PHE A 180 -5.96 -10.70 3.45
CA PHE A 180 -6.52 -11.93 2.88
C PHE A 180 -7.91 -12.26 3.44
N GLY A 181 -8.12 -12.03 4.74
CA GLY A 181 -9.44 -12.16 5.35
C GLY A 181 -10.46 -11.22 4.70
N SER A 182 -10.10 -9.95 4.49
CA SER A 182 -10.94 -8.98 3.78
C SER A 182 -11.19 -9.34 2.31
N ALA A 183 -10.23 -9.99 1.64
CA ALA A 183 -10.38 -10.45 0.26
C ALA A 183 -11.28 -11.71 0.15
N ALA A 184 -11.28 -12.57 1.17
CA ALA A 184 -12.03 -13.82 1.18
C ALA A 184 -13.46 -13.67 1.69
N TYR A 185 -13.68 -12.81 2.69
CA TYR A 185 -15.00 -12.58 3.28
C TYR A 185 -15.73 -11.42 2.60
N ARG A 186 -17.03 -11.61 2.37
CA ARG A 186 -17.89 -10.52 1.87
C ARG A 186 -18.14 -9.51 3.00
N PRO A 187 -18.17 -8.20 2.69
CA PRO A 187 -18.64 -7.19 3.63
C PRO A 187 -20.01 -7.59 4.20
N GLY A 188 -20.18 -7.50 5.52
CA GLY A 188 -21.42 -7.88 6.20
C GLY A 188 -21.64 -9.38 6.43
N ALA A 189 -20.76 -10.26 5.94
CA ALA A 189 -20.82 -11.68 6.30
C ALA A 189 -20.41 -11.87 7.78
N CYS A 190 -21.27 -12.51 8.57
CA CYS A 190 -20.96 -12.84 9.96
C CYS A 190 -19.75 -13.77 10.01
N VAL A 191 -18.67 -13.32 10.66
CA VAL A 191 -17.52 -14.18 10.98
C VAL A 191 -17.91 -15.06 12.18
N PRO A 192 -17.86 -16.40 12.07
CA PRO A 192 -18.23 -17.28 13.17
C PRO A 192 -17.40 -16.98 14.43
N GLY A 193 -18.07 -16.77 15.56
CA GLY A 193 -17.42 -16.46 16.84
C GLY A 193 -16.99 -15.01 17.02
N TRP A 194 -17.19 -14.12 16.04
CA TRP A 194 -16.96 -12.69 16.20
C TRP A 194 -18.20 -12.00 16.81
N PRO A 195 -18.04 -11.11 17.82
CA PRO A 195 -19.18 -10.49 18.48
C PRO A 195 -20.04 -9.65 17.52
N VAL A 196 -21.37 -9.77 17.65
CA VAL A 196 -22.33 -8.96 16.90
C VAL A 196 -22.17 -7.49 17.30
N GLY A 197 -21.99 -6.61 16.32
CA GLY A 197 -21.80 -5.17 16.52
C GLY A 197 -20.34 -4.72 16.69
N TRP A 198 -19.38 -5.65 16.70
CA TRP A 198 -17.96 -5.28 16.64
C TRP A 198 -17.54 -4.91 15.21
N PRO A 199 -16.53 -4.04 15.04
CA PRO A 199 -15.98 -3.74 13.71
C PRO A 199 -15.47 -5.00 13.03
N ASP A 200 -15.37 -4.96 11.69
CA ASP A 200 -14.83 -6.07 10.89
C ASP A 200 -13.47 -6.52 11.45
N PRO A 201 -13.30 -7.81 11.81
CA PRO A 201 -12.09 -8.29 12.47
C PRO A 201 -10.86 -8.18 11.58
N PHE A 202 -11.02 -8.37 10.28
CA PHE A 202 -9.93 -8.38 9.31
C PHE A 202 -9.42 -6.98 9.04
N ARG A 203 -10.33 -6.01 8.84
CA ARG A 203 -9.97 -4.59 8.74
C ARG A 203 -9.41 -4.06 10.05
N SER A 204 -9.89 -4.55 11.19
CA SER A 204 -9.34 -4.21 12.51
C SER A 204 -7.93 -4.74 12.69
N ALA A 205 -7.66 -5.97 12.25
CA ALA A 205 -6.32 -6.53 12.24
C ALA A 205 -5.36 -5.71 11.38
N VAL A 206 -5.78 -5.27 10.18
CA VAL A 206 -4.98 -4.39 9.31
C VAL A 206 -4.63 -3.08 9.99
N LEU A 207 -5.59 -2.43 10.64
CA LEU A 207 -5.34 -1.16 11.33
C LEU A 207 -4.43 -1.35 12.55
N ALA A 208 -4.72 -2.38 13.35
CA ALA A 208 -3.93 -2.73 14.53
C ALA A 208 -2.48 -3.11 14.18
N SER A 209 -2.26 -3.71 12.99
CA SER A 209 -0.93 -4.13 12.52
C SER A 209 0.05 -2.97 12.39
N ARG A 210 -0.43 -1.72 12.31
CA ARG A 210 0.41 -0.52 12.18
C ARG A 210 0.87 0.04 13.51
N LEU A 211 0.17 -0.27 14.61
CA LEU A 211 0.42 0.36 15.91
C LEU A 211 1.86 0.17 16.42
N PRO A 212 2.47 -1.04 16.35
CA PRO A 212 3.84 -1.23 16.81
C PRO A 212 4.84 -0.38 16.00
N ALA A 213 4.62 -0.30 14.70
CA ALA A 213 5.51 0.44 13.81
C ALA A 213 5.34 1.96 13.94
N MET A 214 4.11 2.43 14.14
CA MET A 214 3.82 3.82 14.49
C MET A 214 4.44 4.23 15.82
N LEU A 215 4.33 3.37 16.84
CA LEU A 215 4.94 3.59 18.15
C LEU A 215 6.46 3.65 18.03
N ALA A 216 7.07 2.71 17.30
CA ALA A 216 8.51 2.73 17.04
C ALA A 216 8.94 4.03 16.35
N ALA A 217 8.24 4.46 15.30
CA ALA A 217 8.53 5.71 14.61
C ALA A 217 8.36 6.94 15.51
N ALA A 218 7.33 6.97 16.36
CA ALA A 218 7.09 8.06 17.32
C ALA A 218 8.17 8.13 18.40
N LEU A 219 8.62 6.99 18.92
CA LEU A 219 9.73 6.92 19.88
C LEU A 219 11.05 7.36 19.23
N SER A 220 11.34 6.91 18.00
CA SER A 220 12.49 7.36 17.23
C SER A 220 12.45 8.86 16.94
N MET A 221 11.26 9.41 16.67
CA MET A 221 11.05 10.86 16.51
C MET A 221 11.37 11.60 17.82
N GLY A 222 10.84 11.14 18.96
CA GLY A 222 11.10 11.76 20.26
C GLY A 222 12.59 11.76 20.62
N ALA A 223 13.29 10.65 20.34
CA ALA A 223 14.73 10.56 20.52
C ALA A 223 15.48 11.54 19.60
N ALA A 224 15.15 11.57 18.31
CA ALA A 224 15.76 12.49 17.35
C ALA A 224 15.51 13.96 17.70
N LEU A 225 14.30 14.32 18.15
CA LEU A 225 13.96 15.68 18.56
C LEU A 225 14.77 16.13 19.78
N ARG A 226 14.99 15.22 20.74
CA ARG A 226 15.86 15.48 21.89
C ARG A 226 17.30 15.75 21.44
N GLU A 227 17.83 14.99 20.49
CA GLU A 227 19.17 15.21 19.96
C GLU A 227 19.28 16.55 19.22
N VAL A 228 18.29 16.91 18.40
CA VAL A 228 18.23 18.21 17.72
C VAL A 228 18.17 19.36 18.74
N TRP A 229 17.38 19.21 19.80
CA TRP A 229 17.29 20.21 20.87
C TRP A 229 18.63 20.44 21.58
N LEU A 230 19.45 19.39 21.69
CA LEU A 230 20.80 19.44 22.25
C LEU A 230 21.86 19.94 21.26
N GLY A 231 21.46 20.46 20.09
CA GLY A 231 22.34 21.01 19.06
C GLY A 231 22.70 20.02 17.94
N GLY A 232 22.05 18.87 17.87
CA GLY A 232 22.20 17.89 16.80
C GLY A 232 21.65 18.36 15.45
N SER A 233 21.99 17.64 14.39
CA SER A 233 21.53 17.97 13.03
C SER A 233 20.01 17.77 12.88
N PRO A 234 19.27 18.73 12.29
CA PRO A 234 17.83 18.58 12.02
C PRO A 234 17.53 17.46 11.03
N ALA A 235 18.51 16.95 10.29
CA ALA A 235 18.32 15.81 9.40
C ALA A 235 17.92 14.52 10.15
N LEU A 236 18.22 14.41 11.45
CA LEU A 236 17.92 13.26 12.29
C LEU A 236 16.41 12.97 12.40
N VAL A 237 15.56 13.99 12.30
CA VAL A 237 14.11 13.81 12.38
C VAL A 237 13.49 13.38 11.04
N ALA A 238 14.19 13.50 9.91
CA ALA A 238 13.61 13.32 8.59
C ALA A 238 13.05 11.90 8.39
N ALA A 239 13.85 10.87 8.69
CA ALA A 239 13.44 9.47 8.55
C ALA A 239 12.26 9.08 9.46
N PRO A 240 12.30 9.31 10.79
CA PRO A 240 11.16 8.96 11.66
C PRO A 240 9.91 9.80 11.36
N LEU A 241 10.05 11.06 10.93
CA LEU A 241 8.92 11.90 10.52
C LEU A 241 8.23 11.33 9.29
N THR A 242 9.04 10.97 8.29
CA THR A 242 8.57 10.38 7.04
C THR A 242 7.83 9.08 7.32
N LEU A 243 8.41 8.20 8.14
CA LEU A 243 7.77 6.94 8.52
C LEU A 243 6.43 7.18 9.23
N LEU A 244 6.37 8.12 10.18
CA LEU A 244 5.12 8.47 10.86
C LEU A 244 4.08 9.00 9.87
N ALA A 245 4.48 9.89 8.95
CA ALA A 245 3.60 10.40 7.90
C ALA A 245 3.07 9.28 6.98
N CYS A 246 3.94 8.34 6.57
CA CYS A 246 3.53 7.16 5.81
C CYS A 246 2.48 6.34 6.57
N TYR A 247 2.71 6.04 7.84
CA TYR A 247 1.75 5.27 8.64
C TYR A 247 0.42 6.00 8.82
N LEU A 248 0.42 7.32 8.98
CA LEU A 248 -0.80 8.10 9.08
C LEU A 248 -1.58 8.10 7.76
N LEU A 249 -0.90 8.21 6.61
CA LEU A 249 -1.52 8.10 5.29
C LEU A 249 -2.15 6.73 5.10
N TRP A 250 -1.41 5.65 5.42
CA TRP A 250 -1.91 4.30 5.27
C TRP A 250 -3.05 3.98 6.24
N ALA A 251 -2.97 4.43 7.50
CA ALA A 251 -4.05 4.30 8.47
C ALA A 251 -5.30 5.06 8.03
N ARG A 252 -5.14 6.25 7.43
CA ARG A 252 -6.26 7.01 6.86
C ARG A 252 -6.94 6.25 5.73
N ALA A 253 -6.16 5.58 4.87
CA ALA A 253 -6.69 4.71 3.83
C ALA A 253 -7.50 3.54 4.42
N ASP A 254 -6.96 2.87 5.45
CA ASP A 254 -7.68 1.77 6.13
C ASP A 254 -9.00 2.24 6.74
N LEU A 255 -9.03 3.43 7.36
CA LEU A 255 -10.26 4.03 7.91
C LEU A 255 -11.32 4.33 6.84
N LEU A 256 -10.94 4.64 5.60
CA LEU A 256 -11.90 4.80 4.50
C LEU A 256 -12.59 3.47 4.15
N LEU A 257 -11.84 2.37 4.20
CA LEU A 257 -12.40 1.03 3.95
C LEU A 257 -13.37 0.58 5.04
N PHE A 258 -13.25 1.10 6.27
CA PHE A 258 -14.23 0.87 7.34
C PHE A 258 -15.54 1.63 7.11
N ALA A 259 -15.47 2.86 6.63
CA ALA A 259 -16.66 3.70 6.42
C ALA A 259 -17.59 3.08 5.36
N ASP A 260 -17.02 2.46 4.34
CA ASP A 260 -17.75 1.74 3.29
C ASP A 260 -18.51 0.51 3.83
N SER A 261 -17.84 -0.30 4.65
CA SER A 261 -18.46 -1.46 5.30
C SER A 261 -19.64 -1.07 6.21
N ALA A 262 -19.60 0.10 6.83
CA ALA A 262 -20.70 0.61 7.64
C ALA A 262 -21.90 1.03 6.78
N SER A 263 -21.68 1.67 5.62
CA SER A 263 -22.77 2.05 4.70
C SER A 263 -23.48 0.86 4.07
N GLU A 264 -22.78 -0.24 3.80
CA GLU A 264 -23.36 -1.45 3.21
C GLU A 264 -24.21 -2.26 4.22
N SER A 265 -24.00 -2.04 5.52
CA SER A 265 -24.73 -2.71 6.60
C SER A 265 -26.03 -2.02 7.03
N ALA A 266 -26.35 -0.83 6.47
CA ALA A 266 -27.62 -0.17 6.72
C ALA A 266 -28.76 -0.87 5.96
N PRO A 267 -29.87 -1.27 6.62
CA PRO A 267 -30.98 -1.91 5.93
C PRO A 267 -31.58 -0.94 4.91
N ALA A 268 -31.70 -1.39 3.66
CA ALA A 268 -32.48 -0.69 2.66
C ALA A 268 -33.92 -0.52 3.20
N LEU A 269 -34.32 0.72 3.47
CA LEU A 269 -35.70 1.06 3.78
C LEU A 269 -36.57 0.53 2.64
N PRO A 270 -37.65 -0.24 2.91
CA PRO A 270 -38.56 -0.64 1.86
C PRO A 270 -39.16 0.60 1.21
N ASP A 271 -39.10 0.64 -0.11
CA ASP A 271 -39.68 1.67 -0.94
C ASP A 271 -41.20 1.66 -0.71
N THR A 272 -41.67 2.44 0.26
CA THR A 272 -43.09 2.54 0.58
C THR A 272 -43.78 3.22 -0.60
N ALA A 273 -44.62 2.42 -1.26
CA ALA A 273 -45.55 2.77 -2.33
C ALA A 273 -45.91 4.26 -2.39
N ARG A 274 -45.72 4.86 -3.57
CA ARG A 274 -46.35 6.13 -3.92
C ARG A 274 -47.87 5.99 -3.75
N PRO A 275 -48.53 6.83 -2.94
CA PRO A 275 -49.98 6.86 -2.87
C PRO A 275 -50.48 7.61 -4.11
N GLY A 276 -51.04 6.90 -5.10
CA GLY A 276 -51.47 7.54 -6.33
C GLY A 276 -52.38 6.76 -7.29
N ASP A 277 -52.64 5.47 -7.08
CA ASP A 277 -53.56 4.71 -7.95
C ASP A 277 -54.67 4.06 -7.13
N ALA A 278 -55.76 4.80 -6.95
CA ALA A 278 -57.10 4.30 -6.62
C ALA A 278 -58.14 5.22 -7.27
#